data_AF-A0A375YP19-F1
#
_entry.id   AF-A0A375YP19-F1
#
_cell.length_a   1.000
_cell.length_b   1.000
_cell.length_c   1.000
_cell.angle_alpha   90.00
_cell.angle_beta   90.00
_cell.angle_gamma   90.00
#
_symmetry.space_group_name_H-M   'P 1'
#
loop_
_entity.id
_entity.type
_entity.pdbx_description
1 polymer ?
#
loop_
_entity_poly.entity_id
_entity_poly.type
_entity_poly.pdbx_seq_one_letter_code
_entity_poly.pdbx_strand_id
1 'polypeptide(L)'
;MTETTIPRLMARSIESIAEFYTALGFEITFQQTAPYQFLSVRRGGIELDFYGDKDHDPLSSTHACLVRTDDVDLLYGQFTAGLRNAFGSVPVQGIPRIGALADMSYGVRQFLVIDPGGNTIQVAQPISDNQHHRPLPRGTFDRAIHMGTLYANAKQDLALAATVLDRALRRADEEPTVIQLVKLLVLRADVAVRQGEPAVARDLLARARATGARGPELADDLRRATELEAALG
;
A
#
# COMPACT_ATOMS: atom_id res chain seq x y z
N MET A 1 21.27 29.66 -6.09
CA MET A 1 20.44 29.37 -4.90
C MET A 1 19.83 28.00 -5.13
N THR A 2 19.68 27.21 -4.07
CA THR A 2 19.06 25.88 -4.13
C THR A 2 17.92 25.86 -3.13
N GLU A 3 16.71 25.75 -3.62
CA GLU A 3 15.48 25.68 -2.84
C GLU A 3 15.02 24.23 -2.71
N THR A 4 14.48 23.87 -1.54
CA THR A 4 13.90 22.55 -1.26
C THR A 4 12.49 22.73 -0.71
N THR A 5 11.58 21.83 -1.06
CA THR A 5 10.23 21.76 -0.49
C THR A 5 10.15 20.55 0.44
N ILE A 6 9.81 20.79 1.71
CA ILE A 6 9.67 19.74 2.73
C ILE A 6 8.20 19.70 3.18
N PRO A 7 7.47 18.60 2.90
CA PRO A 7 6.14 18.40 3.46
C PRO A 7 6.21 18.40 4.99
N ARG A 8 5.30 19.15 5.62
CA ARG A 8 5.09 19.08 7.07
C ARG A 8 3.76 18.40 7.35
N LEU A 9 3.82 17.25 7.99
CA LEU A 9 2.69 16.35 8.24
C LEU A 9 2.31 16.40 9.73
N MET A 10 1.16 15.85 10.09
CA MET A 10 0.72 15.79 11.50
C MET A 10 0.69 14.35 12.01
N ALA A 11 0.90 14.21 13.30
CA ALA A 11 0.73 12.96 14.01
C ALA A 11 0.19 13.24 15.41
N ARG A 12 -0.40 12.23 16.04
CA ARG A 12 -0.82 12.35 17.45
C ARG A 12 0.38 12.50 18.39
N SER A 13 1.47 11.79 18.07
CA SER A 13 2.74 11.77 18.80
C SER A 13 3.86 11.57 17.80
N ILE A 14 4.97 12.29 17.97
CA ILE A 14 6.15 12.15 17.09
C ILE A 14 6.96 10.88 17.40
N GLU A 15 6.79 10.28 18.58
CA GLU A 15 7.52 9.09 19.00
C GLU A 15 7.17 7.88 18.12
N SER A 16 5.88 7.66 17.82
CA SER A 16 5.45 6.57 16.93
C SER A 16 5.89 6.80 15.48
N ILE A 17 5.96 8.05 15.05
CA ILE A 17 6.52 8.43 13.74
C ILE A 17 8.01 8.12 13.69
N ALA A 18 8.77 8.51 14.72
CA ALA A 18 10.20 8.27 14.80
C ALA A 18 10.52 6.76 14.72
N GLU A 19 9.81 5.92 15.48
CA GLU A 19 9.96 4.46 15.44
C GLU A 19 9.66 3.90 14.03
N PHE A 20 8.53 4.30 13.44
CA PHE A 20 8.10 3.81 12.14
C PHE A 20 9.06 4.21 11.01
N TYR A 21 9.44 5.49 10.91
CA TYR A 21 10.35 5.95 9.85
C TYR A 21 11.77 5.41 10.06
N THR A 22 12.23 5.21 11.30
CA THR A 22 13.50 4.51 11.57
C THR A 22 13.44 3.07 11.06
N ALA A 23 12.33 2.36 11.26
CA ALA A 23 12.14 1.01 10.71
C ALA A 23 12.14 1.00 9.17
N LEU A 24 11.75 2.10 8.51
CA LEU A 24 11.86 2.28 7.06
C LEU A 24 13.28 2.66 6.59
N GLY A 25 14.24 2.80 7.51
CA GLY A 25 15.61 3.20 7.22
C GLY A 25 15.82 4.70 7.04
N PHE A 26 14.95 5.53 7.61
CA PHE A 26 15.19 6.97 7.73
C PHE A 26 16.07 7.27 8.94
N GLU A 27 16.88 8.32 8.81
CA GLU A 27 17.61 8.94 9.91
C GLU A 27 16.73 10.03 10.54
N ILE A 28 16.77 10.16 11.86
CA ILE A 28 16.22 11.32 12.56
C ILE A 28 17.25 12.45 12.45
N THR A 29 16.90 13.53 11.74
CA THR A 29 17.79 14.68 11.56
C THR A 29 17.56 15.77 12.60
N PHE A 30 16.34 15.85 13.14
CA PHE A 30 16.00 16.75 14.23
C PHE A 30 14.83 16.20 15.04
N GLN A 31 14.85 16.35 16.35
CA GLN A 31 13.76 15.95 17.23
C GLN A 31 13.64 16.91 18.41
N GLN A 32 12.41 17.35 18.68
CA GLN A 32 12.06 18.21 19.79
C GLN A 32 10.74 17.76 20.40
N THR A 33 10.68 17.64 21.73
CA THR A 33 9.45 17.25 22.45
C THR A 33 8.81 18.41 23.21
N ALA A 34 9.53 19.51 23.44
CA ALA A 34 9.05 20.72 24.11
C ALA A 34 9.70 21.99 23.51
N PRO A 35 9.00 23.15 23.48
CA PRO A 35 7.65 23.40 24.00
C PRO A 35 6.52 22.84 23.12
N TYR A 36 6.85 22.34 21.93
CA TYR A 36 5.95 21.60 21.05
C TYR A 36 6.70 20.41 20.44
N GLN A 37 5.95 19.38 20.07
CA GLN A 37 6.50 18.19 19.41
C GLN A 37 6.80 18.49 17.94
N PHE A 38 8.03 18.22 17.53
CA PHE A 38 8.48 18.36 16.17
C PHE A 38 9.57 17.32 15.84
N LEU A 39 9.49 16.73 14.65
CA LEU A 39 10.41 15.71 14.17
C LEU A 39 10.73 15.93 12.70
N SER A 40 12.01 15.87 12.34
CA SER A 40 12.46 15.80 10.94
C SER A 40 13.16 14.47 10.72
N VAL A 41 12.78 13.79 9.64
CA VAL A 41 13.41 12.54 9.20
C VAL A 41 13.88 12.65 7.76
N ARG A 42 14.99 11.97 7.46
CA ARG A 42 15.59 12.00 6.13
C ARG A 42 16.03 10.62 5.68
N ARG A 43 15.80 10.33 4.41
CA ARG A 43 16.35 9.17 3.72
C ARG A 43 16.74 9.54 2.28
N GLY A 44 18.05 9.61 2.01
CA GLY A 44 18.54 10.04 0.70
C GLY A 44 17.99 11.44 0.36
N GLY A 45 17.26 11.55 -0.75
CA GLY A 45 16.58 12.79 -1.17
C GLY A 45 15.18 13.01 -0.56
N ILE A 46 14.70 12.11 0.29
CA ILE A 46 13.39 12.22 0.94
C ILE A 46 13.59 12.91 2.30
N GLU A 47 12.92 14.04 2.50
CA GLU A 47 12.90 14.77 3.76
C GLU A 47 11.45 15.10 4.14
N LEU A 48 11.08 14.79 5.39
CA LEU A 48 9.72 14.94 5.90
C LEU A 48 9.78 15.52 7.32
N ASP A 49 8.94 16.52 7.57
CA ASP A 49 8.71 17.10 8.89
C ASP A 49 7.39 16.65 9.47
N PHE A 50 7.32 16.54 10.80
CA PHE A 50 6.12 16.15 11.54
C PHE A 50 5.90 17.06 12.74
N TYR A 51 4.64 17.43 12.95
CA TYR A 51 4.15 18.06 14.18
C TYR A 51 3.32 17.08 15.00
N GLY A 52 3.52 17.10 16.32
CA GLY A 52 2.68 16.36 17.25
C GLY A 52 1.52 17.20 17.76
N ASP A 53 0.30 16.69 17.63
CA ASP A 53 -0.92 17.22 18.25
C ASP A 53 -1.71 16.09 18.91
N LYS A 54 -1.81 16.10 20.23
CA LYS A 54 -2.52 15.07 21.01
C LYS A 54 -3.98 14.89 20.59
N ASP A 55 -4.62 15.90 20.00
CA ASP A 55 -6.02 15.87 19.59
C ASP A 55 -6.20 15.42 18.13
N HIS A 56 -5.11 15.28 17.36
CA HIS A 56 -5.15 14.76 15.99
C HIS A 56 -5.66 13.32 15.95
N ASP A 57 -6.65 13.05 15.10
CA ASP A 57 -7.15 11.70 14.81
C ASP A 57 -6.55 11.17 13.50
N PRO A 58 -5.63 10.18 13.55
CA PRO A 58 -5.03 9.56 12.37
C PRO A 58 -6.04 9.01 11.37
N LEU A 59 -7.20 8.54 11.83
CA LEU A 59 -8.24 7.97 10.94
C LEU A 59 -8.93 9.03 10.09
N SER A 60 -8.88 10.29 10.51
CA SER A 60 -9.44 11.44 9.78
C SER A 60 -8.42 12.17 8.90
N SER A 61 -7.14 11.75 8.93
CA SER A 61 -6.07 12.45 8.23
C SER A 61 -6.30 12.45 6.71
N THR A 62 -6.15 13.63 6.12
CA THR A 62 -6.17 13.83 4.65
C THR A 62 -4.82 14.31 4.13
N HIS A 63 -3.80 14.36 5.00
CA HIS A 63 -2.46 14.74 4.61
C HIS A 63 -1.85 13.69 3.69
N ALA A 64 -1.23 14.15 2.61
CA ALA A 64 -0.54 13.29 1.67
C ALA A 64 0.68 13.98 1.08
N CYS A 65 1.67 13.18 0.68
CA CYS A 65 2.75 13.68 -0.16
C CYS A 65 3.18 12.61 -1.19
N LEU A 66 3.80 13.09 -2.27
CA LEU A 66 4.32 12.27 -3.35
C LEU A 66 5.85 12.22 -3.26
N VAL A 67 6.39 11.01 -3.14
CA VAL A 67 7.80 10.72 -3.32
C VAL A 67 8.01 10.15 -4.71
N ARG A 68 8.78 10.85 -5.54
CA ARG A 68 9.20 10.35 -6.85
C ARG A 68 10.54 9.65 -6.74
N THR A 69 10.66 8.50 -7.37
CA THR A 69 11.89 7.69 -7.42
C THR A 69 12.07 7.11 -8.82
N ASP A 70 13.30 6.75 -9.16
CA ASP A 70 13.67 5.96 -10.33
C ASP A 70 13.73 4.45 -10.05
N ASP A 71 13.68 4.06 -8.78
CA ASP A 71 13.65 2.67 -8.34
C ASP A 71 12.64 2.46 -7.20
N VAL A 72 11.38 2.25 -7.55
CA VAL A 72 10.30 2.03 -6.58
C VAL A 72 10.34 0.63 -5.96
N ASP A 73 10.81 -0.37 -6.72
CA ASP A 73 10.94 -1.75 -6.27
C ASP A 73 11.98 -1.88 -5.15
N LEU A 74 13.12 -1.20 -5.27
CA LEU A 74 14.15 -1.18 -4.23
C LEU A 74 13.63 -0.54 -2.94
N LEU A 75 12.96 0.61 -3.04
CA LEU A 75 12.38 1.28 -1.86
C LEU A 75 11.31 0.40 -1.20
N TYR A 76 10.43 -0.22 -1.99
CA TYR A 76 9.42 -1.14 -1.48
C TYR A 76 10.05 -2.32 -0.73
N GLY A 77 11.07 -2.95 -1.33
CA GLY A 77 11.80 -4.07 -0.73
C GLY A 77 12.48 -3.68 0.59
N GLN A 78 13.12 -2.51 0.64
CA GLN A 78 13.78 -2.01 1.85
C GLN A 78 12.78 -1.67 2.96
N PHE A 79 11.67 -1.01 2.61
CA PHE A 79 10.63 -0.63 3.58
C PHE A 79 9.97 -1.87 4.18
N THR A 80 9.53 -2.81 3.34
CA THR A 80 8.90 -4.05 3.82
C THR A 80 9.87 -4.93 4.62
N ALA A 81 11.15 -4.99 4.25
CA ALA A 81 12.17 -5.70 5.04
C ALA A 81 12.42 -5.05 6.40
N GLY A 82 12.56 -3.73 6.45
CA GLY A 82 12.78 -2.99 7.68
C GLY A 82 11.58 -3.12 8.65
N LEU A 83 10.35 -3.01 8.13
CA LEU A 83 9.14 -3.23 8.92
C LEU A 83 9.04 -4.66 9.45
N ARG A 84 9.38 -5.66 8.63
CA ARG A 84 9.40 -7.06 9.08
C ARG A 84 10.42 -7.28 10.19
N ASN A 85 11.58 -6.63 10.11
CA ASN A 85 12.61 -6.75 11.14
C ASN A 85 12.20 -6.05 12.45
N ALA A 86 11.55 -4.89 12.37
CA ALA A 86 11.15 -4.12 13.55
C ALA A 86 9.86 -4.64 14.21
N PHE A 87 8.88 -5.07 13.41
CA PHE A 87 7.52 -5.39 13.86
C PHE A 87 7.12 -6.86 13.64
N GLY A 88 8.04 -7.71 13.17
CA GLY A 88 7.81 -9.14 12.92
C GLY A 88 7.09 -9.45 11.60
N SER A 89 6.26 -8.53 11.10
CA SER A 89 5.58 -8.63 9.81
C SER A 89 5.41 -7.25 9.18
N VAL A 90 4.96 -7.20 7.92
CA VAL A 90 4.58 -5.94 7.26
C VAL A 90 3.16 -5.60 7.71
N PRO A 91 2.90 -4.41 8.30
CA PRO A 91 1.54 -3.97 8.57
C PRO A 91 0.76 -3.81 7.25
N VAL A 92 -0.24 -4.66 7.01
CA VAL A 92 -1.01 -4.69 5.74
C VAL A 92 -2.40 -4.04 5.87
N GLN A 93 -2.84 -3.75 7.09
CA GLN A 93 -4.16 -3.20 7.42
C GLN A 93 -4.07 -2.21 8.58
N GLY A 94 -5.10 -1.39 8.75
CA GLY A 94 -5.15 -0.36 9.79
C GLY A 94 -4.19 0.80 9.54
N ILE A 95 -3.75 1.42 10.64
CA ILE A 95 -2.77 2.50 10.68
C ILE A 95 -1.69 2.09 11.70
N PRO A 96 -0.41 2.00 11.31
CA PRO A 96 0.12 2.18 9.96
C PRO A 96 -0.14 0.99 9.02
N ARG A 97 0.03 1.17 7.70
CA ARG A 97 0.04 0.07 6.71
C ARG A 97 0.85 0.36 5.45
N ILE A 98 1.30 -0.70 4.79
CA ILE A 98 1.89 -0.70 3.44
C ILE A 98 0.93 -1.36 2.45
N GLY A 99 0.57 -0.62 1.40
CA GLY A 99 -0.20 -1.13 0.27
C GLY A 99 0.64 -1.98 -0.69
N ALA A 100 -0.02 -2.78 -1.52
CA ALA A 100 0.64 -3.56 -2.55
C ALA A 100 1.39 -2.66 -3.56
N LEU A 101 2.60 -3.09 -3.96
CA LEU A 101 3.32 -2.53 -5.10
C LEU A 101 2.64 -2.98 -6.39
N ALA A 102 2.30 -2.04 -7.27
CA ALA A 102 1.66 -2.37 -8.53
C ALA A 102 1.81 -1.28 -9.59
N ASP A 103 1.60 -1.67 -10.84
CA ASP A 103 1.48 -0.78 -11.98
C ASP A 103 0.06 -0.22 -12.06
N MET A 104 -0.04 1.10 -12.11
CA MET A 104 -1.31 1.82 -12.14
C MET A 104 -1.80 2.02 -13.58
N SER A 105 -3.12 2.20 -13.72
CA SER A 105 -3.75 2.46 -15.02
C SER A 105 -3.25 3.75 -15.69
N TYR A 106 -2.69 4.68 -14.91
CA TYR A 106 -2.18 5.98 -15.35
C TYR A 106 -0.64 6.01 -15.49
N GLY A 107 0.00 4.87 -15.76
CA GLY A 107 1.41 4.86 -16.20
C GLY A 107 2.44 5.09 -15.09
N VAL A 108 2.10 4.72 -13.85
CA VAL A 108 2.97 4.85 -12.68
C VAL A 108 3.05 3.52 -11.97
N ARG A 109 4.25 3.09 -11.57
CA ARG A 109 4.46 2.00 -10.63
C ARG A 109 4.60 2.57 -9.23
N GLN A 110 3.80 2.09 -8.28
CA GLN A 110 3.77 2.68 -6.94
C GLN A 110 3.26 1.74 -5.86
N PHE A 111 3.50 2.16 -4.62
CA PHE A 111 2.81 1.68 -3.43
C PHE A 111 2.46 2.87 -2.52
N LEU A 112 1.56 2.62 -1.56
CA LEU A 112 1.16 3.62 -0.57
C LEU A 112 1.68 3.23 0.81
N VAL A 113 2.24 4.20 1.53
CA VAL A 113 2.54 4.10 2.96
C VAL A 113 1.50 4.94 3.70
N ILE A 114 0.78 4.32 4.62
CA ILE A 114 -0.01 5.03 5.62
C ILE A 114 0.77 4.96 6.91
N ASP A 115 1.31 6.08 7.35
CA ASP A 115 2.14 6.15 8.55
C ASP A 115 1.28 6.20 9.83
N PRO A 116 1.88 6.14 11.06
CA PRO A 116 1.12 6.20 12.31
C PRO A 116 0.28 7.46 12.52
N GLY A 117 0.58 8.56 11.81
CA GLY A 117 -0.21 9.80 11.80
C GLY A 117 -1.41 9.74 10.86
N GLY A 118 -1.57 8.64 10.11
CA GLY A 118 -2.57 8.47 9.06
C GLY A 118 -2.23 9.19 7.77
N ASN A 119 -1.01 9.72 7.64
CA ASN A 119 -0.58 10.45 6.45
C ASN A 119 -0.35 9.46 5.30
N THR A 120 -0.72 9.85 4.09
CA THR A 120 -0.53 9.03 2.88
C THR A 120 0.73 9.45 2.13
N ILE A 121 1.76 8.62 2.17
CA ILE A 121 2.97 8.79 1.35
C ILE A 121 2.84 7.91 0.11
N GLN A 122 2.67 8.54 -1.04
CA GLN A 122 2.66 7.86 -2.34
C GLN A 122 4.10 7.78 -2.85
N VAL A 123 4.66 6.57 -2.92
CA VAL A 123 6.01 6.36 -3.47
C VAL A 123 5.86 5.83 -4.89
N ALA A 124 6.32 6.61 -5.87
CA ALA A 124 5.95 6.42 -7.26
C ALA A 124 7.12 6.59 -8.24
N GLN A 125 7.14 5.72 -9.25
CA GLN A 125 8.01 5.78 -10.40
C GLN A 125 7.18 5.87 -11.68
N PRO A 126 7.34 6.92 -12.51
CA PRO A 126 6.74 6.95 -13.85
C PRO A 126 7.28 5.80 -14.71
N ILE A 127 6.39 5.05 -15.35
CA ILE A 127 6.71 3.96 -16.28
C ILE A 127 6.15 4.20 -17.69
N SER A 128 5.55 5.38 -17.91
CA SER A 128 4.98 5.84 -19.17
C SER A 128 5.02 7.36 -19.21
N ASP A 129 5.30 7.93 -20.39
CA ASP A 129 5.24 9.37 -20.64
C ASP A 129 3.79 9.89 -20.63
N ASN A 130 2.82 9.01 -20.94
CA ASN A 130 1.41 9.31 -20.83
C ASN A 130 0.88 8.90 -19.45
N GLN A 131 0.56 9.89 -18.63
CA GLN A 131 0.00 9.72 -17.28
C GLN A 131 -1.53 9.85 -17.22
N HIS A 132 -2.22 9.85 -18.36
CA HIS A 132 -3.67 9.74 -18.36
C HIS A 132 -4.09 8.31 -18.03
N HIS A 133 -5.22 8.17 -17.33
CA HIS A 133 -5.81 6.86 -17.10
C HIS A 133 -6.08 6.15 -18.43
N ARG A 134 -5.51 4.96 -18.58
CA ARG A 134 -5.87 4.05 -19.66
C ARG A 134 -7.37 3.77 -19.63
N PRO A 135 -8.03 3.59 -20.79
CA PRO A 135 -9.43 3.20 -20.84
C PRO A 135 -9.69 1.96 -19.97
N LEU A 136 -10.89 1.91 -19.39
CA LEU A 136 -11.35 0.73 -18.66
C LEU A 136 -11.18 -0.53 -19.51
N PRO A 137 -10.57 -1.60 -18.97
CA PRO A 137 -10.48 -2.86 -19.68
C PRO A 137 -11.86 -3.33 -20.17
N ARG A 138 -11.88 -3.93 -21.36
CA ARG A 138 -13.09 -4.48 -21.97
C ARG A 138 -13.42 -5.88 -21.44
N GLY A 139 -12.40 -6.69 -21.15
CA GLY A 139 -12.56 -8.02 -20.58
C GLY A 139 -13.15 -7.99 -19.18
N THR A 140 -14.04 -8.93 -18.89
CA THR A 140 -14.80 -9.02 -17.63
C THR A 140 -13.89 -9.00 -16.41
N PHE A 141 -12.90 -9.89 -16.38
CA PHE A 141 -12.03 -10.08 -15.21
C PHE A 141 -11.00 -8.97 -15.05
N ASP A 142 -10.40 -8.50 -16.14
CA ASP A 142 -9.47 -7.36 -16.09
C ASP A 142 -10.18 -6.09 -15.61
N ARG A 143 -11.44 -5.89 -16.02
CA ARG A 143 -12.28 -4.80 -15.53
C ARG A 143 -12.57 -4.96 -14.04
N ALA A 144 -12.89 -6.17 -13.57
CA ALA A 144 -13.14 -6.43 -12.16
C ALA A 144 -11.90 -6.18 -11.30
N ILE A 145 -10.72 -6.64 -11.75
CA ILE A 145 -9.43 -6.36 -11.09
C ILE A 145 -9.20 -4.85 -11.03
N HIS A 146 -9.30 -4.16 -12.18
CA HIS A 146 -9.11 -2.70 -12.25
C HIS A 146 -10.03 -1.94 -11.29
N MET A 147 -11.34 -2.26 -11.31
CA MET A 147 -12.31 -1.61 -10.44
C MET A 147 -12.09 -1.96 -8.98
N GLY A 148 -11.78 -3.22 -8.67
CA GLY A 148 -11.45 -3.68 -7.33
C GLY A 148 -10.26 -2.91 -6.75
N THR A 149 -9.18 -2.75 -7.52
CA THR A 149 -8.01 -1.94 -7.14
C THR A 149 -8.39 -0.49 -6.90
N LEU A 150 -9.18 0.11 -7.80
CA LEU A 150 -9.62 1.50 -7.66
C LEU A 150 -10.45 1.72 -6.38
N TYR A 151 -11.42 0.84 -6.12
CA TYR A 151 -12.25 0.92 -4.92
C TYR A 151 -11.42 0.71 -3.65
N ALA A 152 -10.57 -0.32 -3.63
CA ALA A 152 -9.77 -0.65 -2.46
C ALA A 152 -8.74 0.43 -2.13
N ASN A 153 -8.04 0.99 -3.14
CA ASN A 153 -6.86 1.82 -2.89
C ASN A 153 -7.13 3.31 -3.06
N ALA A 154 -7.88 3.73 -4.08
CA ALA A 154 -8.13 5.15 -4.31
C ALA A 154 -9.35 5.64 -3.51
N LYS A 155 -10.44 4.86 -3.48
CA LYS A 155 -11.69 5.26 -2.81
C LYS A 155 -11.79 4.78 -1.36
N GLN A 156 -10.93 3.83 -0.96
CA GLN A 156 -11.00 3.13 0.33
C GLN A 156 -12.39 2.51 0.60
N ASP A 157 -13.14 2.16 -0.46
CA ASP A 157 -14.44 1.51 -0.39
C ASP A 157 -14.25 -0.01 -0.50
N LEU A 158 -13.94 -0.61 0.65
CA LEU A 158 -13.66 -2.05 0.74
C LEU A 158 -14.89 -2.90 0.42
N ALA A 159 -16.09 -2.43 0.79
CA ALA A 159 -17.33 -3.15 0.55
C ALA A 159 -17.63 -3.27 -0.95
N LEU A 160 -17.46 -2.18 -1.69
CA LEU A 160 -17.66 -2.18 -3.14
C LEU A 160 -16.55 -2.94 -3.86
N ALA A 161 -15.30 -2.84 -3.38
CA ALA A 161 -14.21 -3.68 -3.88
C ALA A 161 -14.53 -5.18 -3.74
N ALA A 162 -14.92 -5.63 -2.55
CA ALA A 162 -15.31 -7.01 -2.29
C ALA A 162 -16.47 -7.44 -3.21
N THR A 163 -17.50 -6.59 -3.33
CA THR A 163 -18.69 -6.88 -4.16
C THR A 163 -18.32 -7.12 -5.63
N VAL A 164 -17.46 -6.28 -6.21
CA VAL A 164 -17.04 -6.40 -7.62
C VAL A 164 -16.20 -7.65 -7.84
N LEU A 165 -15.28 -7.95 -6.91
CA LEU A 165 -14.39 -9.12 -6.99
C LEU A 165 -15.16 -10.43 -6.79
N ASP A 166 -16.06 -10.49 -5.80
CA ASP A 166 -16.89 -11.66 -5.52
C ASP A 166 -17.83 -11.97 -6.70
N ARG A 167 -18.38 -10.94 -7.34
CA ARG A 167 -19.18 -11.11 -8.55
C ARG A 167 -18.38 -11.73 -9.68
N ALA A 168 -17.12 -11.31 -9.88
CA ALA A 168 -16.25 -11.88 -10.89
C ALA A 168 -15.90 -13.34 -10.56
N LEU A 169 -15.57 -13.65 -9.30
CA LEU A 169 -15.19 -15.00 -8.85
C LEU A 169 -16.34 -16.02 -8.88
N ARG A 170 -17.61 -15.58 -8.89
CA ARG A 170 -18.81 -16.44 -8.92
C ARG A 170 -19.45 -16.58 -10.31
N ARG A 171 -18.85 -16.01 -11.36
CA ARG A 171 -19.39 -16.17 -12.72
C ARG A 171 -19.36 -17.63 -13.14
N ALA A 172 -20.41 -18.04 -13.87
CA ALA A 172 -20.57 -19.41 -14.39
C ALA A 172 -20.53 -19.49 -15.92
N ASP A 173 -20.61 -18.34 -16.59
CA ASP A 173 -20.71 -18.21 -18.05
C ASP A 173 -19.36 -17.90 -18.73
N GLU A 174 -18.36 -17.53 -17.94
CA GLU A 174 -17.01 -17.18 -18.38
C GLU A 174 -16.03 -17.60 -17.28
N GLU A 175 -14.86 -18.12 -17.64
CA GLU A 175 -13.79 -18.48 -16.69
C GLU A 175 -12.59 -17.54 -16.82
N PRO A 176 -12.00 -17.07 -15.70
CA PRO A 176 -10.78 -16.29 -15.76
C PRO A 176 -9.62 -17.17 -16.21
N THR A 177 -8.66 -16.59 -16.92
CA THR A 177 -7.34 -17.23 -17.07
C THR A 177 -6.73 -17.48 -15.69
N VAL A 178 -5.81 -18.43 -15.58
CA VAL A 178 -5.13 -18.73 -14.30
C VAL A 178 -4.46 -17.48 -13.71
N ILE A 179 -3.90 -16.61 -14.54
CA ILE A 179 -3.29 -15.33 -14.12
C ILE A 179 -4.34 -14.38 -13.54
N GLN A 180 -5.47 -14.20 -14.23
CA GLN A 180 -6.58 -13.38 -13.74
C GLN A 180 -7.17 -13.94 -12.44
N LEU A 181 -7.29 -15.26 -12.33
CA LEU A 181 -7.79 -15.91 -11.11
C LEU A 181 -6.90 -15.62 -9.91
N VAL A 182 -5.57 -15.75 -10.04
CA VAL A 182 -4.63 -15.41 -8.96
C VAL A 182 -4.77 -13.94 -8.56
N LYS A 183 -4.79 -13.02 -9.55
CA LYS A 183 -4.96 -11.57 -9.30
C LYS A 183 -6.25 -11.26 -8.54
N LEU A 184 -7.38 -11.87 -8.96
CA LEU A 184 -8.67 -11.70 -8.28
C LEU A 184 -8.64 -12.22 -6.84
N LEU A 185 -8.09 -13.41 -6.63
CA LEU A 185 -8.03 -14.04 -5.31
C LEU A 185 -7.13 -13.26 -4.34
N VAL A 186 -5.94 -12.85 -4.79
CA VAL A 186 -5.00 -12.08 -3.95
C VAL A 186 -5.59 -10.70 -3.62
N LEU A 187 -6.14 -9.99 -4.60
CA LEU A 187 -6.75 -8.68 -4.36
C LEU A 187 -7.96 -8.79 -3.42
N ARG A 188 -8.81 -9.81 -3.58
CA ARG A 188 -9.95 -10.03 -2.67
C ARG A 188 -9.49 -10.45 -1.27
N ALA A 189 -8.39 -11.18 -1.14
CA ALA A 189 -7.78 -11.53 0.13
C ALA A 189 -7.23 -10.29 0.85
N ASP A 190 -6.55 -9.39 0.14
CA ASP A 190 -6.08 -8.10 0.69
C ASP A 190 -7.26 -7.28 1.24
N VAL A 191 -8.34 -7.19 0.47
CA VAL A 191 -9.60 -6.56 0.90
C VAL A 191 -10.18 -7.25 2.13
N ALA A 192 -10.22 -8.60 2.15
CA ALA A 192 -10.71 -9.38 3.30
C ALA A 192 -9.90 -9.09 4.57
N VAL A 193 -8.56 -9.06 4.47
CA VAL A 193 -7.70 -8.69 5.59
C VAL A 193 -8.10 -7.31 6.11
N ARG A 194 -8.17 -6.31 5.23
CA ARG A 194 -8.51 -4.92 5.61
C ARG A 194 -9.94 -4.75 6.16
N GLN A 195 -10.84 -5.70 5.89
CA GLN A 195 -12.19 -5.74 6.46
C GLN A 195 -12.27 -6.51 7.80
N GLY A 196 -11.17 -7.10 8.26
CA GLY A 196 -11.17 -7.95 9.46
C GLY A 196 -11.81 -9.33 9.21
N GLU A 197 -11.71 -9.86 7.99
CA GLU A 197 -12.25 -11.17 7.58
C GLU A 197 -11.13 -12.22 7.40
N PRO A 198 -10.37 -12.62 8.45
CA PRO A 198 -9.16 -13.44 8.30
C PRO A 198 -9.45 -14.85 7.77
N ALA A 199 -10.61 -15.43 8.07
CA ALA A 199 -11.00 -16.74 7.54
C ALA A 199 -11.19 -16.70 6.01
N VAL A 200 -11.86 -15.65 5.52
CA VAL A 200 -12.07 -15.42 4.09
C VAL A 200 -10.74 -15.17 3.39
N ALA A 201 -9.87 -14.35 3.98
CA ALA A 201 -8.54 -14.09 3.45
C ALA A 201 -7.72 -15.38 3.30
N ARG A 202 -7.69 -16.24 4.33
CA ARG A 202 -6.96 -17.52 4.29
C ARG A 202 -7.49 -18.47 3.22
N ASP A 203 -8.81 -18.59 3.05
CA ASP A 203 -9.40 -19.42 1.98
C ASP A 203 -8.96 -18.94 0.60
N LEU A 204 -9.06 -17.63 0.34
CA LEU A 204 -8.71 -17.03 -0.93
C LEU A 204 -7.21 -17.18 -1.24
N LEU A 205 -6.35 -16.99 -0.24
CA LEU A 205 -4.91 -17.19 -0.37
C LEU A 205 -4.58 -18.65 -0.66
N ALA A 206 -5.20 -19.61 0.07
CA ALA A 206 -5.01 -21.03 -0.16
C ALA A 206 -5.42 -21.42 -1.60
N ARG A 207 -6.56 -20.91 -2.09
CA ARG A 207 -7.01 -21.10 -3.46
C ARG A 207 -6.04 -20.51 -4.48
N ALA A 208 -5.48 -19.32 -4.21
CA ALA A 208 -4.48 -18.70 -5.09
C ALA A 208 -3.22 -19.57 -5.17
N ARG A 209 -2.76 -20.12 -4.04
CA ARG A 209 -1.60 -21.03 -4.00
C ARG A 209 -1.87 -22.36 -4.73
N ALA A 210 -3.06 -22.91 -4.59
CA ALA A 210 -3.46 -24.17 -5.22
C ALA A 210 -3.41 -24.14 -6.75
N THR A 211 -3.49 -22.96 -7.38
CA THR A 211 -3.33 -22.82 -8.84
C THR A 211 -1.94 -23.25 -9.34
N GLY A 212 -0.92 -23.23 -8.47
CA GLY A 212 0.48 -23.49 -8.85
C GLY A 212 1.09 -22.43 -9.79
N ALA A 213 0.36 -21.37 -10.14
CA ALA A 213 0.78 -20.41 -11.15
C ALA A 213 1.94 -19.54 -10.66
N ARG A 214 2.91 -19.32 -11.54
CA ARG A 214 4.11 -18.52 -11.32
C ARG A 214 4.44 -17.78 -12.62
N GLY A 215 5.20 -16.71 -12.49
CA GLY A 215 5.67 -15.93 -13.63
C GLY A 215 5.86 -14.46 -13.28
N PRO A 216 6.52 -13.69 -14.14
CA PRO A 216 6.77 -12.27 -13.92
C PRO A 216 5.46 -11.48 -13.76
N GLU A 217 4.39 -11.85 -14.47
CA GLU A 217 3.08 -11.19 -14.42
C GLU A 217 2.34 -11.32 -13.07
N LEU A 218 2.78 -12.25 -12.22
CA LEU A 218 2.22 -12.53 -10.90
C LEU A 218 3.20 -12.22 -9.76
N ALA A 219 4.38 -11.67 -10.07
CA ALA A 219 5.43 -11.46 -9.06
C ALA A 219 4.95 -10.59 -7.89
N ASP A 220 4.27 -9.49 -8.19
CA ASP A 220 3.73 -8.57 -7.18
C ASP A 220 2.55 -9.19 -6.41
N ASP A 221 1.62 -9.86 -7.10
CA ASP A 221 0.49 -10.55 -6.46
C ASP A 221 0.96 -11.65 -5.51
N LEU A 222 1.94 -12.46 -5.92
CA LEU A 222 2.46 -13.56 -5.10
C LEU A 222 3.26 -13.05 -3.91
N ARG A 223 3.98 -11.93 -4.08
CA ARG A 223 4.66 -11.22 -2.98
C ARG A 223 3.64 -10.70 -1.97
N ARG A 224 2.59 -10.02 -2.45
CA ARG A 224 1.50 -9.53 -1.60
C ARG A 224 0.81 -10.67 -0.87
N ALA A 225 0.55 -11.79 -1.54
CA ALA A 225 -0.01 -12.98 -0.90
C ALA A 225 0.86 -13.46 0.27
N THR A 226 2.18 -13.47 0.14
CA THR A 226 3.11 -13.85 1.23
C THR A 226 3.08 -12.86 2.38
N GLU A 227 2.97 -11.56 2.12
CA GLU A 227 2.82 -10.53 3.16
C GLU A 227 1.51 -10.70 3.94
N LEU A 228 0.40 -10.97 3.23
CA LEU A 228 -0.90 -11.22 3.84
C LEU A 228 -0.89 -12.50 4.67
N GLU A 229 -0.30 -13.58 4.16
CA GLU A 229 -0.12 -14.84 4.91
C GLU A 229 0.67 -14.62 6.21
N ALA A 230 1.77 -13.85 6.14
CA ALA A 230 2.59 -13.54 7.32
C ALA A 230 1.85 -12.68 8.35
N ALA A 231 1.00 -11.74 7.91
CA ALA A 231 0.18 -10.91 8.80
C ALA A 231 -1.03 -11.66 9.41
N LEU A 232 -1.38 -12.82 8.85
CA LEU A 232 -2.47 -13.68 9.32
C LEU A 232 -1.99 -14.84 10.20
N GLY A 233 -0.67 -15.10 10.27
CA GLY A 233 -0.04 -16.11 11.12
C GLY A 233 0.07 -15.65 12.57
#